data_AF-A0A7J3M1T6-F1
#
_entry.id   AF-A0A7J3M1T6-F1
#
_cell.length_a   1.000
_cell.length_b   1.000
_cell.length_c   1.000
_cell.angle_alpha   90.00
_cell.angle_beta   90.00
_cell.angle_gamma   90.00
#
_symmetry.space_group_name_H-M   'P 1'
#
loop_
_entity.id
_entity.type
_entity.pdbx_description
1 polymer ?
#
loop_
_entity_poly.entity_id
_entity_poly.type
_entity_poly.pdbx_seq_one_letter_code
_entity_poly.pdbx_strand_id
1 'polypeptide(L)' 'MPKIIEAIYEDGVFKPLEKIELKDGERAKIILGSIAERTFGILKAS' A
#
# COMPACT_ATOMS: atom_id res chain seq x y z
N MET A 1 0.48 -16.21 0.86
CA MET A 1 -0.23 -15.24 -0.02
C MET A 1 0.18 -13.84 0.42
N PRO A 2 0.56 -12.94 -0.50
CA PRO A 2 0.77 -11.54 -0.14
C PRO A 2 -0.57 -10.91 0.26
N LYS A 3 -0.64 -10.33 1.46
CA LYS A 3 -1.78 -9.47 1.85
C LYS A 3 -1.43 -8.03 1.46
N ILE A 4 -2.36 -7.36 0.78
CA ILE A 4 -2.28 -5.92 0.57
C ILE A 4 -2.76 -5.27 1.86
N ILE A 5 -1.92 -4.41 2.42
CA ILE A 5 -2.24 -3.64 3.62
C ILE A 5 -2.50 -2.21 3.16
N GLU A 6 -3.68 -1.69 3.47
CA GLU A 6 -3.99 -0.29 3.22
C GLU A 6 -3.53 0.56 4.41
N ALA A 7 -2.86 1.67 4.12
CA ALA A 7 -2.32 2.57 5.11
C ALA A 7 -2.42 4.02 4.62
N ILE A 8 -2.61 4.94 5.55
CA ILE A 8 -2.56 6.38 5.31
C ILE A 8 -1.19 6.88 5.76
N TYR A 9 -0.59 7.76 4.97
CA TYR A 9 0.64 8.45 5.34
C TYR A 9 0.30 9.79 5.98
N GLU A 10 0.59 9.93 7.28
CA GLU A 10 0.38 11.17 8.05
C GLU A 10 1.60 11.44 8.93
N ASP A 11 2.05 12.70 8.96
CA ASP A 11 3.15 13.17 9.83
C ASP A 11 4.45 12.34 9.72
N GLY A 12 4.75 11.83 8.53
CA GLY A 12 5.94 11.02 8.31
C GLY A 12 5.78 9.51 8.57
N VAL A 13 4.59 9.07 8.99
CA VAL A 13 4.33 7.69 9.44
C VAL A 13 3.23 7.03 8.60
N PHE A 14 3.45 5.79 8.16
CA PHE A 14 2.41 4.96 7.55
C PHE A 14 1.56 4.30 8.64
N LYS A 15 0.30 4.74 8.76
CA LYS A 15 -0.68 4.22 9.71
C LYS A 15 -1.61 3.23 8.99
N PRO A 16 -1.62 1.93 9.35
CA PRO A 16 -2.49 0.97 8.69
C PRO A 16 -3.96 1.19 9.06
N LEU A 17 -4.87 0.96 8.11
CA LEU A 17 -6.32 1.05 8.33
C LEU A 17 -6.86 -0.11 9.17
N GLU A 18 -6.17 -1.24 9.14
CA GLU A 18 -6.53 -2.45 9.89
C GLU A 18 -5.37 -2.90 10.78
N LYS A 19 -5.68 -3.63 11.85
CA LYS A 19 -4.66 -4.20 12.73
C LYS A 19 -3.88 -5.29 11.98
N ILE A 20 -2.56 -5.16 12.00
CA ILE A 20 -1.64 -6.13 11.39
C ILE A 20 -0.92 -6.90 12.48
N GLU A 21 -0.93 -8.22 12.38
CA GLU A 21 -0.12 -9.09 13.23
C GLU A 21 1.21 -9.37 12.52
N LEU A 22 2.20 -8.52 12.77
CA LEU A 22 3.59 -8.73 12.35
C LEU A 22 4.45 -9.08 13.57
N LYS A 23 5.48 -9.89 13.38
CA LYS A 23 6.48 -10.13 14.43
C LYS A 23 7.33 -8.88 14.62
N ASP A 24 7.81 -8.68 15.83
CA ASP A 24 8.72 -7.58 16.11
C ASP A 24 10.01 -7.72 15.28
N GLY A 25 10.42 -6.64 14.62
CA GLY A 25 11.55 -6.64 13.68
C GLY A 25 11.27 -7.21 12.28
N GLU A 26 10.03 -7.59 11.95
CA GLU A 26 9.67 -8.10 10.63
C GLU A 26 9.71 -7.00 9.56
N ARG A 27 10.38 -7.26 8.43
CA ARG A 27 10.53 -6.30 7.33
C ARG A 27 9.43 -6.48 6.30
N ALA A 28 8.63 -5.43 6.10
CA ALA A 28 7.67 -5.35 5.00
C ALA A 28 8.21 -4.48 3.85
N LYS A 29 7.81 -4.80 2.61
CA LYS A 29 8.11 -3.97 1.42
C LYS A 29 6.90 -3.11 1.09
N ILE A 30 7.08 -1.80 1.10
CA ILE A 30 6.06 -0.85 0.65
C ILE A 30 6.23 -0.65 -0.86
N ILE A 31 5.14 -0.80 -1.61
CA ILE A 31 5.11 -0.51 -3.05
C ILE A 31 4.20 0.69 -3.24
N LEU A 32 4.79 1.85 -3.51
CA LEU A 32 4.06 3.05 -3.87
C LEU A 32 3.77 3.01 -5.37
N GLY A 33 2.52 2.81 -5.75
CA GLY A 33 2.06 3.01 -7.12
C GLY A 33 1.39 4.37 -7.22
N SER A 34 1.73 5.15 -8.24
CA SER A 34 0.96 6.38 -8.53
C SER A 34 -0.47 5.99 -8.89
N ILE A 35 -1.48 6.71 -8.36
CA ILE A 35 -2.88 6.55 -8.81
C ILE A 35 -2.96 6.71 -10.33
N ALA A 36 -2.13 7.62 -10.90
CA ALA A 36 -2.04 7.82 -12.33
C ALA A 36 -1.72 6.51 -13.07
N GLU A 37 -0.80 5.68 -12.58
CA GLU A 37 -0.42 4.43 -13.24
C GLU A 37 -1.54 3.38 -13.22
N ARG A 38 -2.32 3.33 -12.13
CA ARG A 38 -3.47 2.41 -12.02
C ARG A 38 -4.63 2.83 -12.92
N THR A 39 -4.89 4.12 -13.07
CA THR A 39 -5.97 4.63 -13.94
C THR A 39 -5.56 4.71 -15.41
N PHE A 40 -4.28 4.94 -15.74
CA PHE A 40 -3.79 4.98 -17.13
C PHE A 40 -3.99 3.65 -17.86
N GLY A 41 -3.84 2.52 -17.17
CA GLY A 41 -4.08 1.20 -17.76
C GLY A 41 -5.56 0.96 -18.11
N ILE A 42 -6.48 1.50 -17.30
CA ILE A 42 -7.93 1.40 -17.53
C ILE A 42 -8.36 2.31 -18.68
N LEU A 43 -7.81 3.54 -18.74
CA LEU A 43 -8.08 4.50 -19.81
C LEU A 43 -7.56 4.05 -21.19
N LYS A 44 -6.48 3.25 -21.26
CA LYS A 44 -5.97 2.70 -22.53
C LYS A 44 -6.75 1.50 -23.07
N ALA A 45 -7.50 0.82 -22.21
CA ALA A 45 -8.28 -0.36 -22.57
C ALA A 45 -9.72 -0.03 -23.01
N SER A 46 -10.11 1.25 -22.95
CA SER A 46 -11.43 1.77 -23.35
C SER A 46 -11.40 2.34 -24.77
#